data_AF-A0A3G5U574-F1
#
_entry.id   AF-A0A3G5U574-F1
#
_cell.length_a   1.000
_cell.length_b   1.000
_cell.length_c   1.000
_cell.angle_alpha   90.00
_cell.angle_beta   90.00
_cell.angle_gamma   90.00
#
_symmetry.space_group_name_H-M   'P 1'
#
loop_
_entity.id
_entity.type
_entity.pdbx_description
1 polymer ?
#
loop_
_entity_poly.entity_id
_entity_poly.type
_entity_poly.pdbx_seq_one_letter_code
_entity_poly.pdbx_strand_id
1 'polypeptide(L)'
;MVYENSFGNYLNIEGAVEHFYDSFPDDWGQMVDDYDGDTSYLDKSHESIVVMENGLKLKIEISFDDNAEDKEDESWICKAYKIS
;
A
#
# COMPACT_ATOMS: atom_id res chain seq x y z
N MET A 1 5.16 -10.31 5.67
CA MET A 1 4.60 -8.97 5.91
C MET A 1 5.41 -8.31 7.01
N VAL A 2 5.81 -7.06 6.82
CA VAL A 2 6.63 -6.28 7.77
C VAL A 2 5.94 -5.00 8.22
N TYR A 3 4.89 -4.58 7.50
CA TYR A 3 4.08 -3.42 7.83
C TYR A 3 2.69 -3.58 7.22
N GLU A 4 1.67 -3.09 7.92
CA GLU A 4 0.28 -3.10 7.52
C GLU A 4 -0.39 -1.85 8.05
N ASN A 5 -1.24 -1.24 7.23
CA ASN A 5 -2.06 -0.10 7.63
C ASN A 5 -3.40 -0.15 6.88
N SER A 6 -4.40 0.55 7.40
CA SER A 6 -5.72 0.63 6.80
C SER A 6 -6.17 2.09 6.67
N PHE A 7 -6.81 2.42 5.54
CA PHE A 7 -7.33 3.77 5.29
C PHE A 7 -8.79 3.71 4.88
N GLY A 8 -9.60 4.66 5.34
CA GLY A 8 -11.04 4.65 5.09
C GLY A 8 -11.41 4.79 3.61
N ASN A 9 -12.64 4.44 3.27
CA ASN A 9 -13.20 4.48 1.91
C ASN A 9 -13.35 5.88 1.28
N TYR A 10 -12.99 6.95 1.98
CA TYR A 10 -12.99 8.30 1.43
C TYR A 10 -11.83 8.52 0.43
N LEU A 11 -10.86 7.61 0.37
CA LEU A 11 -9.77 7.62 -0.59
C LEU A 11 -10.12 6.84 -1.86
N ASN A 12 -9.63 7.32 -3.00
CA ASN A 12 -9.46 6.50 -4.20
C ASN A 12 -8.16 5.67 -4.09
N ILE A 13 -7.90 4.82 -5.09
CA ILE A 13 -6.71 3.95 -5.06
C ILE A 13 -5.39 4.73 -5.03
N GLU A 14 -5.29 5.83 -5.78
CA GLU A 14 -4.10 6.69 -5.80
C GLU A 14 -3.86 7.31 -4.42
N GLY A 15 -4.91 7.82 -3.77
CA GLY A 15 -4.84 8.32 -2.41
C GLY A 15 -4.42 7.24 -1.42
N ALA A 16 -4.95 6.02 -1.53
CA ALA A 16 -4.54 4.92 -0.66
C ALA A 16 -3.05 4.55 -0.83
N VAL A 17 -2.54 4.59 -2.06
CA VAL A 17 -1.11 4.38 -2.37
C VAL A 17 -0.26 5.48 -1.74
N GLU A 18 -0.57 6.76 -2.00
CA GLU A 18 0.16 7.91 -1.45
C GLU A 18 0.18 7.88 0.09
N HIS A 19 -0.99 7.72 0.70
CA HIS A 19 -1.11 7.63 2.15
C HIS A 19 -0.34 6.44 2.74
N PHE A 20 -0.27 5.31 2.03
CA PHE A 20 0.49 4.16 2.50
C PHE A 20 2.00 4.44 2.49
N TYR A 21 2.52 5.01 1.41
CA TYR A 21 3.94 5.37 1.29
C TYR A 21 4.34 6.45 2.29
N ASP A 22 3.51 7.47 2.49
CA ASP A 22 3.70 8.50 3.51
C ASP A 22 3.66 7.94 4.94
N SER A 23 3.10 6.74 5.13
CA SER A 23 3.04 6.09 6.44
C SER A 23 4.22 5.16 6.72
N PHE A 24 5.19 5.01 5.82
CA PHE A 24 6.30 4.10 6.05
C PHE A 24 7.15 4.51 7.26
N PRO A 25 7.65 3.53 8.05
CA PRO A 25 8.53 3.81 9.18
C PRO A 25 9.77 4.63 8.81
N ASP A 26 10.10 5.63 9.64
CA ASP A 26 11.25 6.52 9.43
C ASP A 26 12.59 5.75 9.29
N ASP A 27 12.73 4.58 9.93
CA ASP A 27 13.95 3.77 9.88
C ASP A 27 14.18 3.07 8.53
N TRP A 28 13.17 3.06 7.66
CA TRP A 28 13.30 2.55 6.29
C TRP A 28 13.99 3.55 5.36
N GLY A 29 14.04 4.83 5.74
CA GLY A 29 14.55 5.90 4.90
C GLY A 29 13.56 6.31 3.81
N GLN A 30 14.01 7.11 2.85
CA GLN A 30 13.15 7.55 1.76
C GLN A 30 12.97 6.47 0.69
N MET A 31 11.81 6.44 0.06
CA MET A 31 11.60 5.70 -1.18
C MET A 31 12.44 6.35 -2.29
N VAL A 32 13.25 5.56 -2.99
CA VAL A 32 14.13 6.05 -4.08
C VAL A 32 13.72 5.53 -5.45
N ASP A 33 12.96 4.44 -5.50
CA ASP A 33 12.45 3.85 -6.74
C ASP A 33 11.18 3.04 -6.45
N ASP A 34 10.27 3.04 -7.41
CA ASP A 34 9.09 2.18 -7.46
C ASP A 34 8.99 1.60 -8.88
N TYR A 35 8.95 0.27 -8.97
CA TYR A 35 8.87 -0.42 -10.26
C TYR A 35 7.97 -1.65 -10.18
N ASP A 36 7.55 -2.14 -11.34
CA ASP A 36 6.61 -3.26 -11.45
C ASP A 36 5.25 -2.97 -10.80
N GLY A 37 4.84 -1.69 -10.83
CA GLY A 37 3.54 -1.24 -10.36
C GLY A 37 2.42 -1.68 -11.31
N ASP A 38 1.47 -2.47 -10.81
CA ASP A 38 0.22 -2.79 -11.50
C ASP A 38 -0.97 -2.27 -10.68
N THR A 39 -1.85 -1.51 -11.31
CA THR A 39 -3.02 -0.91 -10.66
C THR A 39 -4.28 -1.33 -11.41
N SER A 40 -5.09 -2.18 -10.79
CA SER A 40 -6.41 -2.54 -11.29
C SER A 40 -7.48 -1.66 -10.67
N TYR A 41 -8.02 -0.72 -11.45
CA TYR A 41 -9.17 0.09 -11.04
C TYR A 41 -10.46 -0.73 -10.96
N LEU A 42 -10.56 -1.82 -11.73
CA LEU A 42 -11.72 -2.71 -11.71
C LEU A 42 -11.73 -3.55 -10.43
N ASP A 43 -10.58 -4.14 -10.08
CA ASP A 43 -10.43 -4.99 -8.90
C ASP A 43 -10.10 -4.20 -7.63
N LYS A 44 -9.97 -2.87 -7.74
CA LYS A 44 -9.57 -1.96 -6.66
C LYS A 44 -8.32 -2.45 -5.93
N SER A 45 -7.28 -2.74 -6.71
CA SER A 45 -6.01 -3.27 -6.18
C SER A 45 -4.79 -2.62 -6.83
N HIS A 46 -3.72 -2.54 -6.04
CA HIS A 46 -2.41 -2.09 -6.48
C HIS A 46 -1.33 -3.02 -5.93
N GLU A 47 -0.42 -3.45 -6.78
CA GLU A 47 0.80 -4.16 -6.37
C GLU A 47 2.01 -3.44 -6.96
N SER A 48 3.10 -3.39 -6.21
CA SER A 48 4.36 -2.80 -6.69
C SER A 48 5.57 -3.36 -5.95
N ILE A 49 6.76 -3.09 -6.49
CA ILE A 49 8.02 -3.24 -5.76
C ILE A 49 8.60 -1.86 -5.48
N VAL A 50 8.83 -1.59 -4.20
CA VAL A 50 9.44 -0.34 -3.72
C VAL A 50 10.85 -0.60 -3.23
N VAL A 51 11.77 0.29 -3.56
CA VAL A 51 13.15 0.31 -3.06
C VAL A 51 13.37 1.53 -2.19
N MET A 52 13.85 1.29 -0.97
CA MET A 52 14.19 2.33 -0.01
C MET A 52 15.69 2.70 -0.10
N GLU A 53 16.04 3.90 0.35
CA GLU A 53 17.42 4.43 0.35
C GLU A 53 18.42 3.50 1.06
N ASN A 54 18.00 2.84 2.14
CA ASN A 54 18.84 1.90 2.89
C ASN A 54 19.01 0.53 2.19
N GLY A 55 18.48 0.35 0.99
CA GLY A 55 18.51 -0.89 0.21
C GLY A 55 17.42 -1.90 0.56
N LEU A 56 16.50 -1.57 1.48
CA LEU A 56 15.31 -2.39 1.75
C LEU A 56 14.42 -2.44 0.51
N LYS A 57 14.06 -3.65 0.09
CA LYS A 57 13.09 -3.89 -0.98
C LYS A 57 11.80 -4.45 -0.42
N LEU A 58 10.68 -3.89 -0.87
CA LEU A 58 9.35 -4.22 -0.38
C LEU A 58 8.45 -4.58 -1.55
N LYS A 59 7.73 -5.70 -1.45
CA LYS A 59 6.51 -5.91 -2.24
C LYS A 59 5.38 -5.19 -1.52
N ILE A 60 4.62 -4.39 -2.24
CA ILE A 60 3.44 -3.68 -1.78
C ILE A 60 2.21 -4.39 -2.32
N GLU A 61 1.19 -4.57 -1.48
CA GLU A 61 -0.14 -5.04 -1.86
C GLU A 61 -1.17 -4.14 -1.20
N ILE A 62 -2.01 -3.51 -2.01
CA ILE A 62 -3.11 -2.65 -1.59
C ILE A 62 -4.38 -3.18 -2.22
N SER A 63 -5.44 -3.34 -1.42
CA SER A 63 -6.74 -3.82 -1.89
C SER A 63 -7.86 -3.17 -1.10
N PHE A 64 -8.96 -2.83 -1.76
CA PHE A 64 -10.16 -2.37 -1.07
C PHE A 64 -10.96 -3.55 -0.50
N ASP A 65 -11.25 -3.53 0.80
CA ASP A 65 -12.16 -4.47 1.45
C ASP A 65 -13.59 -3.89 1.43
N ASP A 66 -14.40 -4.36 0.47
CA ASP A 66 -15.82 -4.05 0.37
C ASP A 66 -16.74 -5.15 0.93
N ASN A 67 -16.21 -6.07 1.73
CA ASN A 67 -17.00 -7.12 2.38
C ASN A 67 -17.46 -6.74 3.80
N ALA A 68 -17.18 -5.52 4.25
CA ALA A 68 -17.61 -5.05 5.57
C ALA A 68 -19.16 -5.00 5.67
N GLU A 69 -19.70 -5.28 6.85
CA GLU A 69 -21.16 -5.23 7.08
C GLU A 69 -21.70 -3.80 6.94
N ASP A 70 -20.96 -2.82 7.44
CA ASP A 70 -21.27 -1.40 7.34
C ASP A 70 -20.32 -0.71 6.36
N LYS A 71 -20.88 0.19 5.53
CA LYS A 71 -20.08 0.96 4.57
C LYS A 71 -19.00 1.81 5.21
N GLU A 72 -19.21 2.24 6.45
CA GLU A 72 -18.24 3.05 7.20
C GLU A 72 -16.99 2.24 7.59
N ASP A 73 -17.10 0.91 7.60
CA ASP A 73 -16.01 -0.02 7.89
C ASP A 73 -15.27 -0.50 6.63
N GLU A 74 -15.79 -0.19 5.42
CA GLU A 74 -15.07 -0.43 4.17
C GLU A 74 -13.77 0.38 4.15
N SER A 75 -12.67 -0.28 3.82
CA SER A 75 -11.35 0.35 3.90
C SER A 75 -10.36 -0.24 2.90
N TRP A 76 -9.35 0.56 2.57
CA TRP A 76 -8.15 0.09 1.90
C TRP A 76 -7.28 -0.66 2.90
N ILE A 77 -6.94 -1.90 2.57
CA ILE A 77 -6.00 -2.72 3.31
C ILE A 77 -4.66 -2.66 2.57
N CYS A 78 -3.64 -2.10 3.22
CA CYS A 78 -2.33 -1.86 2.63
C CYS A 78 -1.26 -2.65 3.38
N LYS A 79 -0.47 -3.43 2.65
CA LYS A 79 0.53 -4.35 3.21
C LYS A 79 1.87 -4.19 2.51
N ALA A 80 2.94 -4.26 3.29
CA ALA A 80 4.31 -4.32 2.78
C ALA A 80 4.99 -5.61 3.22
N TYR A 81 5.72 -6.24 2.31
CA TYR A 81 6.45 -7.48 2.53
C TYR A 81 7.90 -7.26 2.16
N LYS A 82 8.82 -7.50 3.09
CA LYS A 82 10.25 -7.54 2.76
C LYS A 82 10.51 -8.66 1.76
N ILE A 83 11.13 -8.30 0.64
CA ILE A 83 11.57 -9.23 -0.39
C ILE A 83 13.10 -9.20 -0.47
N SER A 84 13.69 -10.40 -0.59
CA SER A 84 15.13 -10.66 -0.51
C SER A 84 15.85 -10.43 -1.83
#